data_AF-A0A1C2AV85-F1
#
_entry.id   AF-A0A1C2AV85-F1
#
_cell.length_a   1.000
_cell.length_b   1.000
_cell.length_c   1.000
_cell.angle_alpha   90.00
_cell.angle_beta   90.00
_cell.angle_gamma   90.00
#
_symmetry.space_group_name_H-M   'P 1'
#
loop_
_entity.id
_entity.type
_entity.pdbx_description
1 polymer ?
#
loop_
_entity_poly.entity_id
_entity_poly.type
_entity_poly.pdbx_seq_one_letter_code
_entity_poly.pdbx_strand_id
1 'polypeptide(L)'
;NKKDSVIRNQIGFEILGSFTEKKDDKKIIETSLKALSKIKYKSGNLVIGNIEIFRLLLDKLDCPARWKLRLQRHFWREKYFNDLLKRLETNSDIDPTIVEIDKKKYSKMINGNQKKEVAGRSIEEILLRFDTKIKDPRRTKKGSNVVKILKEYLKIECPINQASKKLNLFFKKNKINLRVQNDYFPITKNKINKLNVRFNSSFGRHLEYYTGLVFKIDIKSKSEKLNIRGGRYDSLIKDLGFKKNIPAVGAAINLEKI
;
A
#
# COMPACT_ATOMS: atom_id res chain seq x y z
N ASN A 1 5.73 35.93 3.62
CA ASN A 1 4.91 34.75 3.26
C ASN A 1 4.84 34.57 1.74
N LYS A 2 5.91 34.08 1.10
CA LYS A 2 5.83 33.70 -0.32
C LYS A 2 5.04 32.39 -0.41
N LYS A 3 3.85 32.45 -1.02
CA LYS A 3 3.03 31.29 -1.37
C LYS A 3 3.87 30.34 -2.23
N ASP A 4 3.94 29.07 -1.85
CA ASP A 4 4.47 28.03 -2.73
C ASP A 4 3.73 28.07 -4.08
N SER A 5 4.47 28.00 -5.19
CA SER A 5 3.90 27.92 -6.54
C SER A 5 3.00 26.69 -6.67
N VAL A 6 1.87 26.83 -7.36
CA VAL A 6 0.98 25.70 -7.71
C VAL A 6 1.59 24.87 -8.85
N ILE A 7 2.41 25.49 -9.69
CA ILE A 7 3.08 24.84 -10.82
C ILE A 7 4.34 24.15 -10.32
N ARG A 8 4.47 22.86 -10.67
CA ARG A 8 5.62 22.00 -10.35
C ARG A 8 6.23 21.43 -11.62
N ASN A 9 7.55 21.49 -11.74
CA ASN A 9 8.29 20.91 -12.87
C ASN A 9 8.86 19.54 -12.49
N GLN A 10 8.71 18.55 -13.36
CA GLN A 10 9.21 17.20 -13.15
C GLN A 10 9.80 16.61 -14.43
N ILE A 11 10.83 15.78 -14.28
CA ILE A 11 11.34 14.91 -15.35
C ILE A 11 11.08 13.47 -14.93
N GLY A 12 10.22 12.78 -15.67
CA GLY A 12 9.86 11.38 -15.46
C GLY A 12 10.53 10.44 -16.45
N PHE A 13 10.67 9.18 -16.06
CA PHE A 13 11.05 8.09 -16.95
C PHE A 13 10.34 6.81 -16.52
N GLU A 14 9.85 6.07 -17.52
CA GLU A 14 8.91 4.96 -17.34
C GLU A 14 9.32 3.75 -18.16
N ILE A 15 9.12 2.55 -17.62
CA ILE A 15 9.16 1.28 -18.34
C ILE A 15 7.74 0.72 -18.34
N LEU A 16 7.13 0.59 -19.52
CA LEU A 16 5.76 0.10 -19.72
C LEU A 16 5.76 -1.20 -20.53
N GLY A 17 4.93 -2.17 -20.14
CA GLY A 17 4.71 -3.40 -20.90
C GLY A 17 5.83 -4.43 -20.84
N SER A 18 6.81 -4.25 -19.94
CA SER A 18 7.88 -5.22 -19.72
C SER A 18 7.46 -6.27 -18.68
N PHE A 19 7.83 -7.54 -18.93
CA PHE A 19 7.50 -8.67 -18.05
C PHE A 19 8.68 -9.13 -17.18
N THR A 20 9.74 -8.30 -17.06
CA THR A 20 10.92 -8.59 -16.24
C THR A 20 10.97 -7.76 -14.96
N GLU A 21 9.96 -7.92 -14.11
CA GLU A 21 9.68 -7.09 -12.92
C GLU A 21 10.94 -6.68 -12.12
N LYS A 22 11.70 -7.65 -11.60
CA LYS A 22 12.92 -7.40 -10.80
C LYS A 22 13.98 -6.61 -11.57
N LYS A 23 14.12 -6.83 -12.89
CA LYS A 23 15.10 -6.13 -13.73
C LYS A 23 14.66 -4.68 -13.96
N ASP A 24 13.39 -4.46 -14.23
CA ASP A 24 12.84 -3.12 -14.50
C ASP A 24 12.87 -2.26 -13.24
N ASP A 25 12.49 -2.83 -12.10
CA ASP A 25 12.58 -2.22 -10.78
C ASP A 25 14.00 -1.74 -10.46
N LYS A 26 14.98 -2.63 -10.69
CA LYS A 26 16.40 -2.31 -10.53
C LYS A 26 16.83 -1.22 -11.50
N LYS A 27 16.41 -1.29 -12.77
CA LYS A 27 16.76 -0.31 -13.81
C LYS A 27 16.25 1.09 -13.50
N ILE A 28 15.03 1.22 -12.98
CA ILE A 28 14.46 2.51 -12.56
C ILE A 28 15.26 3.12 -11.41
N ILE A 29 15.66 2.34 -10.41
CA ILE A 29 16.48 2.88 -9.32
C ILE A 29 17.89 3.22 -9.82
N GLU A 30 18.51 2.38 -10.64
CA GLU A 30 19.84 2.66 -11.22
C GLU A 30 19.83 3.94 -12.06
N THR A 31 18.79 4.14 -12.87
CA THR A 31 18.59 5.37 -13.66
C THR A 31 18.42 6.59 -12.74
N SER A 32 17.64 6.44 -11.67
CA SER A 32 17.48 7.48 -10.64
C SER A 32 18.82 7.85 -9.98
N LEU A 33 19.64 6.85 -9.64
CA LEU A 33 20.97 7.06 -9.06
C LEU A 33 21.94 7.70 -10.07
N LYS A 34 21.86 7.31 -11.35
CA LYS A 34 22.66 7.89 -12.43
C LYS A 34 22.32 9.37 -12.64
N ALA A 35 21.05 9.75 -12.54
CA ALA A 35 20.64 11.15 -12.63
C ALA A 35 21.29 12.04 -11.55
N LEU A 36 21.63 11.46 -10.39
CA LEU A 36 22.32 12.17 -9.30
C LEU A 36 23.84 12.27 -9.49
N SER A 37 24.44 11.59 -10.47
CA SER A 37 25.90 11.54 -10.63
C SER A 37 26.55 12.90 -10.89
N LYS A 38 25.85 13.81 -11.57
CA LYS A 38 26.32 15.17 -11.86
C LYS A 38 26.00 16.18 -10.75
N ILE A 39 25.25 15.77 -9.74
CA ILE A 39 24.76 16.67 -8.68
C ILE A 39 25.68 16.55 -7.47
N LYS A 40 26.23 17.68 -7.01
CA LYS A 40 27.08 17.71 -5.81
C LYS A 40 26.21 17.75 -4.55
N TYR A 41 26.17 16.67 -3.79
CA TYR A 41 25.51 16.62 -2.49
C TYR A 41 26.43 16.06 -1.39
N LYS A 42 26.13 16.39 -0.12
CA LYS A 42 26.91 15.92 1.04
C LYS A 42 26.43 14.56 1.55
N SER A 43 25.11 14.38 1.64
CA SER A 43 24.48 13.15 2.09
C SER A 43 23.05 13.04 1.59
N GLY A 44 22.50 11.84 1.63
CA GLY A 44 21.09 11.59 1.34
C GLY A 44 20.62 10.23 1.82
N ASN A 45 19.36 9.94 1.54
CA ASN A 45 18.72 8.68 1.88
C ASN A 45 17.97 8.12 0.68
N LEU A 46 18.18 6.84 0.38
CA LEU A 46 17.31 6.04 -0.48
C LEU A 46 16.43 5.18 0.43
N VAL A 47 15.12 5.46 0.44
CA VAL A 47 14.14 4.67 1.19
C VAL A 47 13.39 3.78 0.21
N ILE A 48 13.32 2.49 0.51
CA ILE A 48 12.65 1.46 -0.28
C ILE A 48 11.51 0.86 0.56
N GLY A 49 10.36 0.66 -0.06
CA GLY A 49 9.24 -0.12 0.43
C GLY A 49 8.70 -1.03 -0.68
N ASN A 50 7.71 -1.85 -0.35
CA ASN A 50 7.02 -2.65 -1.34
C ASN A 50 5.57 -2.92 -0.89
N ILE A 51 4.60 -2.44 -1.67
CA ILE A 51 3.16 -2.52 -1.37
C ILE A 51 2.65 -3.96 -1.47
N GLU A 52 3.25 -4.77 -2.34
CA GLU A 52 2.87 -6.18 -2.51
C GLU A 52 3.07 -6.99 -1.23
N ILE A 53 4.15 -6.73 -0.47
CA ILE A 53 4.40 -7.42 0.80
C ILE A 53 3.23 -7.20 1.78
N PHE A 54 2.69 -5.98 1.83
CA PHE A 54 1.53 -5.66 2.66
C PHE A 54 0.25 -6.36 2.17
N ARG A 55 0.03 -6.42 0.85
CA ARG A 55 -1.10 -7.16 0.25
C ARG A 55 -1.03 -8.65 0.60
N LEU A 56 0.13 -9.27 0.38
CA LEU A 56 0.36 -10.68 0.70
C LEU A 56 0.18 -10.96 2.20
N LEU A 57 0.66 -10.04 3.05
CA LEU A 57 0.42 -10.10 4.50
C LEU A 57 -1.08 -10.12 4.80
N LEU A 58 -1.84 -9.14 4.31
CA LEU A 58 -3.29 -9.04 4.53
C LEU A 58 -4.02 -10.31 4.09
N ASP A 59 -3.65 -10.88 2.94
CA ASP A 59 -4.27 -12.09 2.40
C ASP A 59 -4.11 -13.29 3.36
N LYS A 60 -3.00 -13.37 4.10
CA LYS A 60 -2.73 -14.44 5.07
C LYS A 60 -3.32 -14.21 6.47
N LEU A 61 -3.85 -13.02 6.76
CA LEU A 61 -4.46 -12.76 8.07
C LEU A 61 -5.87 -13.35 8.18
N ASP A 62 -6.24 -13.83 9.36
CA ASP A 62 -7.58 -14.30 9.69
C ASP A 62 -8.51 -13.10 9.93
N CYS A 63 -8.95 -12.50 8.83
CA CYS A 63 -9.78 -11.30 8.79
C CYS A 63 -10.86 -11.46 7.70
N PRO A 64 -12.09 -10.97 7.91
CA PRO A 64 -13.13 -11.01 6.89
C PRO A 64 -12.65 -10.45 5.54
N ALA A 65 -13.04 -11.06 4.43
CA ALA A 65 -12.56 -10.68 3.10
C ALA A 65 -12.84 -9.20 2.78
N ARG A 66 -14.03 -8.73 3.21
CA ARG A 66 -14.45 -7.31 3.08
C ARG A 66 -13.51 -6.36 3.81
N TRP A 67 -12.94 -6.78 4.94
CA TRP A 67 -11.99 -5.98 5.70
C TRP A 67 -10.60 -5.99 5.09
N LYS A 68 -10.14 -7.13 4.57
CA LYS A 68 -8.90 -7.20 3.77
C LYS A 68 -8.94 -6.22 2.59
N LEU A 69 -10.02 -6.26 1.81
CA LEU A 69 -10.25 -5.33 0.69
C LEU A 69 -10.26 -3.86 1.13
N ARG A 70 -10.95 -3.55 2.24
CA ARG A 70 -11.04 -2.18 2.75
C ARG A 70 -9.70 -1.66 3.26
N LEU A 71 -8.93 -2.49 3.97
CA LEU A 71 -7.59 -2.16 4.45
C LEU A 71 -6.62 -1.96 3.29
N GLN A 72 -6.66 -2.84 2.27
CA GLN A 72 -5.84 -2.71 1.08
C GLN A 72 -6.16 -1.42 0.31
N ARG A 73 -7.44 -1.18 -0.01
CA ARG A 73 -7.90 0.01 -0.75
C ARG A 73 -7.49 1.32 -0.07
N HIS A 74 -7.53 1.35 1.26
CA HIS A 74 -7.28 2.58 2.01
C HIS A 74 -5.88 2.63 2.64
N PHE A 75 -4.97 1.75 2.24
CA PHE A 75 -3.61 1.71 2.78
C PHE A 75 -2.90 3.06 2.67
N TRP A 76 -3.11 3.77 1.56
CA TRP A 76 -2.55 5.09 1.26
C TRP A 76 -3.17 6.27 2.04
N ARG A 77 -4.33 6.07 2.70
CA ARG A 77 -5.02 7.13 3.46
C ARG A 77 -4.70 6.98 4.94
N GLU A 78 -3.48 7.32 5.36
CA GLU A 78 -2.96 6.99 6.69
C GLU A 78 -3.95 7.27 7.85
N LYS A 79 -4.52 8.48 7.92
CA LYS A 79 -5.53 8.85 8.94
C LYS A 79 -6.75 7.90 8.91
N TYR A 80 -7.33 7.72 7.74
CA TYR A 80 -8.50 6.85 7.58
C TYR A 80 -8.16 5.37 7.81
N PHE A 81 -6.99 4.92 7.38
CA PHE A 81 -6.50 3.57 7.63
C PHE A 81 -6.38 3.30 9.14
N ASN A 82 -5.87 4.27 9.91
CA ASN A 82 -5.80 4.14 11.36
C ASN A 82 -7.19 4.09 11.99
N ASP A 83 -8.16 4.84 11.46
CA ASP A 83 -9.57 4.70 11.88
C ASP A 83 -10.13 3.31 11.55
N LEU A 84 -9.77 2.72 10.40
CA LEU A 84 -10.15 1.36 10.05
C LEU A 84 -9.56 0.33 11.03
N LEU A 85 -8.27 0.47 11.37
CA LEU A 85 -7.65 -0.38 12.38
C LEU A 85 -8.39 -0.28 13.72
N LYS A 86 -8.74 0.93 14.17
CA LYS A 86 -9.50 1.13 15.41
C LYS A 86 -10.86 0.41 15.35
N ARG A 87 -11.62 0.58 14.27
CA ARG A 87 -12.93 -0.09 14.08
C ARG A 87 -12.81 -1.61 14.01
N LEU A 88 -11.75 -2.14 13.42
CA LEU A 88 -11.49 -3.57 13.36
C LEU A 88 -11.11 -4.13 14.74
N GLU A 89 -10.38 -3.36 15.54
CA GLU A 89 -9.94 -3.70 16.89
C GLU A 89 -11.10 -3.71 17.89
N THR A 90 -11.96 -2.69 17.85
CA THR A 90 -12.95 -2.42 18.92
C THR A 90 -14.40 -2.71 18.55
N ASN A 91 -14.73 -2.84 17.26
CA ASN A 91 -16.11 -2.80 16.77
C ASN A 91 -16.90 -1.55 17.21
N SER A 92 -16.24 -0.43 17.55
CA SER A 92 -16.90 0.76 18.11
C SER A 92 -17.88 1.46 17.16
N ASP A 93 -17.87 1.12 15.87
CA ASP A 93 -18.80 1.61 14.86
C ASP A 93 -20.05 0.71 14.70
N ILE A 94 -20.22 -0.32 15.53
CA ILE A 94 -21.39 -1.21 15.52
C ILE A 94 -22.26 -0.90 16.74
N ASP A 95 -23.54 -0.59 16.47
CA ASP A 95 -24.59 -0.63 17.47
C ASP A 95 -25.33 -1.99 17.38
N PRO A 96 -25.25 -2.86 18.40
CA PRO A 96 -25.94 -4.15 18.41
C PRO A 96 -27.46 -4.04 18.21
N THR A 97 -28.08 -2.97 18.72
CA THR A 97 -29.52 -2.71 18.61
C THR A 97 -29.92 -2.47 17.15
N ILE A 98 -29.14 -1.65 16.44
CA ILE A 98 -29.34 -1.40 15.02
C ILE A 98 -29.12 -2.67 14.20
N VAL A 99 -28.11 -3.48 14.55
CA VAL A 99 -27.87 -4.76 13.88
C VAL A 99 -29.06 -5.70 14.00
N GLU A 100 -29.68 -5.80 15.18
CA GLU A 100 -30.88 -6.64 15.38
C GLU A 100 -32.10 -6.11 14.61
N ILE A 101 -32.30 -4.78 14.56
CA ILE A 101 -33.35 -4.16 13.73
C ILE A 101 -33.13 -4.49 12.24
N ASP A 102 -31.90 -4.39 11.77
CA ASP A 102 -31.54 -4.66 10.38
C ASP A 102 -31.69 -6.15 10.02
N LYS A 103 -31.37 -7.07 10.94
CA LYS A 103 -31.66 -8.50 10.75
C LYS A 103 -33.16 -8.78 10.60
N LYS A 104 -34.01 -8.12 11.40
CA LYS A 104 -35.48 -8.25 11.26
C LYS A 104 -35.96 -7.73 9.90
N LYS A 105 -35.40 -6.61 9.41
CA LYS A 105 -35.70 -6.09 8.06
C LYS A 105 -35.24 -7.07 6.98
N TYR A 106 -34.04 -7.62 7.10
CA TYR A 106 -33.50 -8.63 6.20
C TYR A 106 -34.46 -9.83 6.06
N SER A 107 -34.93 -10.40 7.17
CA SER A 107 -35.89 -11.51 7.13
C SER A 107 -37.20 -11.17 6.43
N LYS A 108 -37.71 -9.94 6.60
CA LYS A 108 -38.91 -9.47 5.87
C LYS A 108 -38.65 -9.31 4.37
N MET A 109 -37.47 -8.82 3.99
CA MET A 109 -37.10 -8.58 2.60
C MET A 109 -36.90 -9.88 1.80
N ILE A 110 -36.52 -10.99 2.45
CA ILE A 110 -36.41 -12.31 1.79
C ILE A 110 -37.73 -12.71 1.13
N ASN A 111 -38.86 -12.49 1.80
CA ASN A 111 -40.18 -12.89 1.31
C ASN A 111 -40.82 -11.87 0.35
N GLY A 112 -40.09 -10.81 -0.01
CA GLY A 112 -40.57 -9.74 -0.90
C GLY A 112 -40.20 -9.94 -2.37
N ASN A 113 -40.58 -8.98 -3.21
CA ASN A 113 -40.19 -8.96 -4.62
C ASN A 113 -38.70 -8.63 -4.78
N GLN A 114 -37.90 -9.65 -5.05
CA GLN A 114 -36.43 -9.57 -5.20
C GLN A 114 -35.96 -8.64 -6.33
N LYS A 115 -36.78 -8.46 -7.37
CA LYS A 115 -36.48 -7.58 -8.52
C LYS A 115 -36.76 -6.11 -8.25
N LYS A 116 -37.45 -5.78 -7.15
CA LYS A 116 -37.74 -4.39 -6.80
C LYS A 116 -36.43 -3.63 -6.59
N GLU A 117 -36.34 -2.44 -7.17
CA GLU A 117 -35.20 -1.56 -6.98
C GLU A 117 -35.42 -0.60 -5.81
N VAL A 118 -34.35 -0.36 -5.06
CA VAL A 118 -34.27 0.63 -3.99
C VAL A 118 -32.96 1.39 -4.17
N ALA A 119 -33.05 2.68 -4.50
CA ALA A 119 -31.89 3.56 -4.73
C ALA A 119 -30.85 2.96 -5.70
N GLY A 120 -31.31 2.40 -6.81
CA GLY A 120 -30.46 1.84 -7.87
C GLY A 120 -29.85 0.46 -7.57
N ARG A 121 -30.37 -0.26 -6.56
CA ARG A 121 -30.00 -1.67 -6.29
C ARG A 121 -31.24 -2.53 -6.21
N SER A 122 -31.16 -3.76 -6.72
CA SER A 122 -32.20 -4.77 -6.49
C SER A 122 -32.22 -5.22 -5.02
N ILE A 123 -33.38 -5.66 -4.55
CA ILE A 123 -33.48 -6.30 -3.22
C ILE A 123 -32.57 -7.53 -3.16
N GLU A 124 -32.45 -8.29 -4.24
CA GLU A 124 -31.54 -9.44 -4.33
C GLU A 124 -30.08 -9.05 -4.04
N GLU A 125 -29.55 -7.99 -4.67
CA GLU A 125 -28.18 -7.52 -4.40
C GLU A 125 -28.02 -7.08 -2.94
N ILE A 126 -29.02 -6.39 -2.38
CA ILE A 126 -29.01 -5.94 -0.99
C ILE A 126 -28.95 -7.15 -0.05
N LEU A 127 -29.79 -8.16 -0.26
CA LEU A 127 -29.82 -9.38 0.54
C LEU A 127 -28.52 -10.16 0.43
N LEU A 128 -27.94 -10.30 -0.76
CA LEU A 128 -26.65 -10.97 -0.98
C LEU A 128 -25.52 -10.29 -0.18
N ARG A 129 -25.46 -8.95 -0.23
CA ARG A 129 -24.47 -8.17 0.53
C ARG A 129 -24.69 -8.27 2.04
N PHE A 130 -25.95 -8.34 2.48
CA PHE A 130 -26.30 -8.48 3.88
C PHE A 130 -25.95 -9.88 4.41
N ASP A 131 -26.30 -10.93 3.66
CA ASP A 131 -25.96 -12.32 3.96
C ASP A 131 -24.44 -12.51 4.11
N THR A 132 -23.66 -11.91 3.21
CA THR A 132 -22.19 -11.89 3.30
C THR A 132 -21.70 -11.26 4.63
N LYS A 133 -22.42 -10.26 5.16
CA LYS A 133 -22.08 -9.63 6.45
C LYS A 133 -22.39 -10.53 7.64
N ILE A 134 -23.47 -11.30 7.55
CA ILE A 134 -23.90 -12.24 8.60
C ILE A 134 -22.95 -13.44 8.65
N LYS A 135 -22.62 -14.02 7.47
CA LYS A 135 -21.78 -15.23 7.36
C LYS A 135 -20.32 -14.99 7.70
N ASP A 136 -19.79 -13.80 7.41
CA ASP A 136 -18.42 -13.39 7.71
C ASP A 136 -18.39 -12.14 8.61
N PRO A 137 -18.79 -12.28 9.90
CA PRO A 137 -18.88 -11.16 10.82
C PRO A 137 -17.51 -10.82 11.40
N ARG A 138 -17.36 -9.57 11.82
CA ARG A 138 -16.21 -9.16 12.62
C ARG A 138 -16.22 -9.86 13.97
N ARG A 139 -15.12 -10.52 14.32
CA ARG A 139 -14.93 -11.10 15.66
C ARG A 139 -13.92 -10.25 16.44
N THR A 140 -14.32 -9.70 17.59
CA THR A 140 -13.50 -8.75 18.39
C THR A 140 -12.12 -9.30 18.74
N LYS A 141 -12.04 -10.51 19.34
CA LYS A 141 -10.76 -11.15 19.71
C LYS A 141 -9.83 -11.34 18.51
N LYS A 142 -10.38 -11.71 17.34
CA LYS A 142 -9.59 -11.87 16.10
C LYS A 142 -9.15 -10.51 15.54
N GLY A 143 -10.03 -9.52 15.55
CA GLY A 143 -9.75 -8.16 15.08
C GLY A 143 -8.59 -7.51 15.82
N SER A 144 -8.54 -7.62 17.15
CA SER A 144 -7.43 -7.10 17.95
C SER A 144 -6.08 -7.74 17.60
N ASN A 145 -6.02 -9.07 17.42
CA ASN A 145 -4.79 -9.73 17.00
C ASN A 145 -4.35 -9.31 15.58
N VAL A 146 -5.28 -9.24 14.63
CA VAL A 146 -5.00 -8.75 13.26
C VAL A 146 -4.40 -7.33 13.32
N VAL A 147 -5.03 -6.44 14.09
CA VAL A 147 -4.58 -5.05 14.23
C VAL A 147 -3.20 -4.96 14.89
N LYS A 148 -2.92 -5.79 15.90
CA LYS A 148 -1.59 -5.89 16.51
C LYS A 148 -0.53 -6.26 15.47
N ILE A 149 -0.78 -7.29 14.67
CA ILE A 149 0.15 -7.75 13.62
C ILE A 149 0.39 -6.65 12.58
N LEU A 150 -0.67 -5.95 12.14
CA LEU A 150 -0.56 -4.85 11.19
C LEU A 150 0.21 -3.65 11.75
N LYS A 151 -0.04 -3.27 13.00
CA LYS A 151 0.72 -2.20 13.69
C LYS A 151 2.20 -2.58 13.87
N GLU A 152 2.50 -3.84 14.16
CA GLU A 152 3.89 -4.33 14.21
C GLU A 152 4.56 -4.30 12.84
N TYR A 153 3.88 -4.76 11.78
CA TYR A 153 4.39 -4.71 10.41
C TYR A 153 4.77 -3.28 10.02
N LEU A 154 3.87 -2.32 10.22
CA LEU A 154 4.06 -0.91 9.85
C LEU A 154 5.24 -0.23 10.54
N LYS A 155 5.74 -0.78 11.65
CA LYS A 155 6.91 -0.26 12.38
C LYS A 155 8.23 -0.84 11.88
N ILE A 156 8.21 -1.77 10.91
CA ILE A 156 9.44 -2.37 10.40
C ILE A 156 10.20 -1.35 9.56
N GLU A 157 11.32 -0.88 10.12
CA GLU A 157 12.34 -0.07 9.46
C GLU A 157 13.75 -0.64 9.77
N CYS A 158 14.64 -0.67 8.78
CA CYS A 158 16.01 -1.16 8.93
C CYS A 158 16.93 -0.77 7.77
N PRO A 159 18.26 -0.94 7.90
CA PRO A 159 19.15 -0.98 6.75
C PRO A 159 18.70 -2.05 5.75
N ILE A 160 18.83 -1.76 4.45
CA ILE A 160 18.26 -2.61 3.40
C ILE A 160 18.79 -4.06 3.43
N ASN A 161 20.04 -4.27 3.83
CA ASN A 161 20.62 -5.62 3.93
C ASN A 161 19.98 -6.48 5.04
N GLN A 162 19.26 -5.89 5.99
CA GLN A 162 18.54 -6.59 7.05
C GLN A 162 17.06 -6.81 6.72
N ALA A 163 16.54 -6.23 5.64
CA ALA A 163 15.11 -6.20 5.34
C ALA A 163 14.51 -7.61 5.25
N SER A 164 15.09 -8.49 4.42
CA SER A 164 14.70 -9.90 4.29
C SER A 164 14.68 -10.60 5.66
N LYS A 165 15.76 -10.46 6.46
CA LYS A 165 15.88 -11.09 7.78
C LYS A 165 14.79 -10.59 8.74
N LYS A 166 14.59 -9.27 8.86
CA LYS A 166 13.57 -8.69 9.76
C LYS A 166 12.14 -9.09 9.35
N LEU A 167 11.84 -9.06 8.06
CA LEU A 167 10.53 -9.48 7.55
C LEU A 167 10.27 -10.97 7.82
N ASN A 168 11.24 -11.84 7.55
CA ASN A 168 11.10 -13.27 7.80
C ASN A 168 10.98 -13.59 9.30
N LEU A 169 11.70 -12.88 10.17
CA LEU A 169 11.53 -13.00 11.63
C LEU A 169 10.12 -12.57 12.06
N PHE A 170 9.61 -11.46 11.50
CA PHE A 170 8.25 -11.00 11.73
C PHE A 170 7.19 -12.02 11.29
N PHE A 171 7.33 -12.60 10.09
CA PHE A 171 6.40 -13.61 9.59
C PHE A 171 6.42 -14.88 10.44
N LYS A 172 7.62 -15.35 10.82
CA LYS A 172 7.79 -16.51 11.70
C LYS A 172 7.15 -16.28 13.07
N LYS A 173 7.42 -15.13 13.70
CA LYS A 173 6.84 -14.74 15.02
C LYS A 173 5.31 -14.79 15.00
N ASN A 174 4.70 -14.35 13.90
CA ASN A 174 3.25 -14.25 13.75
C ASN A 174 2.61 -15.46 13.05
N LYS A 175 3.37 -16.55 12.82
CA LYS A 175 2.90 -17.78 12.13
C LYS A 175 2.30 -17.52 10.74
N ILE A 176 2.88 -16.58 10.00
CA ILE A 176 2.45 -16.23 8.65
C ILE A 176 3.31 -17.00 7.64
N ASN A 177 2.66 -17.76 6.75
CA ASN A 177 3.34 -18.49 5.67
C ASN A 177 3.68 -17.54 4.50
N LEU A 178 4.68 -16.69 4.73
CA LEU A 178 5.32 -15.81 3.75
C LEU A 178 6.83 -15.80 3.98
N ARG A 179 7.59 -15.69 2.89
CA ARG A 179 9.05 -15.59 2.92
C ARG A 179 9.52 -14.58 1.90
N VAL A 180 10.41 -13.70 2.33
CA VAL A 180 11.11 -12.74 1.46
C VAL A 180 12.52 -13.29 1.22
N GLN A 181 12.89 -13.44 -0.05
CA GLN A 181 14.23 -13.88 -0.42
C GLN A 181 15.26 -12.76 -0.21
N ASN A 182 16.54 -13.12 -0.07
CA ASN A 182 17.60 -12.13 0.17
C ASN A 182 17.85 -11.20 -1.02
N ASP A 183 17.51 -11.65 -2.23
CA ASP A 183 17.59 -10.93 -3.51
C ASP A 183 16.24 -10.33 -3.93
N TYR A 184 15.23 -10.31 -3.04
CA TYR A 184 13.91 -9.78 -3.37
C TYR A 184 13.94 -8.30 -3.71
N PHE A 185 14.72 -7.51 -2.96
CA PHE A 185 14.85 -6.07 -3.19
C PHE A 185 15.89 -5.79 -4.29
N PRO A 186 15.64 -4.79 -5.16
CA PRO A 186 16.55 -4.46 -6.27
C PRO A 186 17.94 -3.99 -5.82
N ILE A 187 18.06 -3.54 -4.57
CA ILE A 187 19.30 -3.09 -3.95
C ILE A 187 19.43 -3.74 -2.58
N THR A 188 20.63 -4.24 -2.26
CA THR A 188 20.95 -4.86 -0.96
C THR A 188 22.11 -4.16 -0.23
N LYS A 189 22.82 -3.24 -0.88
CA LYS A 189 23.91 -2.47 -0.28
C LYS A 189 23.37 -1.36 0.61
N ASN A 190 23.84 -1.29 1.86
CA ASN A 190 23.43 -0.26 2.83
C ASN A 190 23.87 1.16 2.46
N LYS A 191 24.91 1.28 1.63
CA LYS A 191 25.40 2.56 1.13
C LYS A 191 25.61 2.49 -0.37
N ILE A 192 25.15 3.52 -1.06
CA ILE A 192 25.42 3.75 -2.49
C ILE A 192 25.86 5.21 -2.60
N ASN A 193 27.09 5.44 -3.04
CA ASN A 193 27.71 6.78 -3.04
C ASN A 193 27.60 7.42 -1.63
N LYS A 194 26.92 8.56 -1.51
CA LYS A 194 26.69 9.27 -0.25
C LYS A 194 25.27 9.04 0.31
N LEU A 195 24.56 8.04 -0.19
CA LEU A 195 23.20 7.69 0.22
C LEU A 195 23.22 6.52 1.22
N ASN A 196 22.47 6.69 2.31
CA ASN A 196 22.11 5.56 3.17
C ASN A 196 20.87 4.88 2.59
N VAL A 197 20.90 3.56 2.43
CA VAL A 197 19.80 2.78 1.86
C VAL A 197 19.06 2.06 2.98
N ARG A 198 17.76 2.34 3.10
CA ARG A 198 16.90 1.82 4.17
C ARG A 198 15.62 1.21 3.60
N PHE A 199 15.14 0.17 4.26
CA PHE A 199 13.82 -0.39 4.06
C PHE A 199 12.84 0.19 5.08
N ASN A 200 11.64 0.56 4.62
CA ASN A 200 10.52 0.91 5.48
C ASN A 200 9.22 0.30 4.92
N SER A 201 8.62 -0.59 5.70
CA SER A 201 7.37 -1.31 5.39
C SER A 201 6.13 -0.43 5.23
N SER A 202 6.13 0.76 5.86
CA SER A 202 5.06 1.75 5.79
C SER A 202 5.27 2.78 4.67
N PHE A 203 6.39 2.70 3.94
CA PHE A 203 6.68 3.63 2.85
C PHE A 203 5.78 3.36 1.62
N GLY A 204 5.48 4.42 0.85
CA GLY A 204 4.62 4.37 -0.33
C GLY A 204 3.13 4.59 -0.06
N ARG A 205 2.75 4.83 1.20
CA ARG A 205 1.36 5.07 1.63
C ARG A 205 0.86 6.50 1.34
N HIS A 206 1.29 7.12 0.25
CA HIS A 206 0.86 8.48 -0.12
C HIS A 206 0.18 8.55 -1.48
N LEU A 207 0.24 7.47 -2.26
CA LEU A 207 -0.35 7.37 -3.60
C LEU A 207 -1.07 6.03 -3.72
N GLU A 208 -2.27 6.04 -4.30
CA GLU A 208 -3.17 4.88 -4.38
C GLU A 208 -2.72 3.85 -5.43
N TYR A 209 -2.01 4.30 -6.46
CA TYR A 209 -1.79 3.51 -7.68
C TYR A 209 -0.61 2.53 -7.63
N TYR A 210 0.24 2.57 -6.60
CA TYR A 210 1.40 1.67 -6.52
C TYR A 210 0.98 0.25 -6.13
N THR A 211 1.51 -0.73 -6.86
CA THR A 211 1.22 -2.16 -6.71
C THR A 211 2.38 -2.97 -6.14
N GLY A 212 3.62 -2.50 -6.31
CA GLY A 212 4.84 -3.24 -5.95
C GLY A 212 5.91 -2.38 -5.27
N LEU A 213 7.14 -2.41 -5.79
CA LEU A 213 8.25 -1.55 -5.34
C LEU A 213 7.81 -0.09 -5.24
N VAL A 214 8.25 0.58 -4.19
CA VAL A 214 8.14 2.03 -4.03
C VAL A 214 9.45 2.55 -3.46
N PHE A 215 9.94 3.68 -3.94
CA PHE A 215 11.14 4.29 -3.39
C PHE A 215 11.12 5.81 -3.45
N LYS A 216 12.01 6.40 -2.65
CA LYS A 216 12.39 7.80 -2.79
C LYS A 216 13.87 7.98 -2.53
N ILE A 217 14.46 8.96 -3.20
CA ILE A 217 15.79 9.46 -2.90
C ILE A 217 15.64 10.91 -2.45
N ASP A 218 16.04 11.20 -1.23
CA ASP A 218 16.12 12.57 -0.70
C ASP A 218 17.60 12.92 -0.50
N ILE A 219 18.10 13.93 -1.22
CA ILE A 219 19.47 14.46 -1.01
C ILE A 219 19.43 15.87 -0.44
N LYS A 220 20.45 16.20 0.36
CA LYS A 220 20.70 17.57 0.81
C LYS A 220 21.88 18.16 0.02
N SER A 221 21.59 19.16 -0.80
CA SER A 221 22.59 19.94 -1.53
C SER A 221 22.52 21.38 -1.05
N LYS A 222 23.56 21.88 -0.37
CA LYS A 222 23.63 23.26 0.16
C LYS A 222 22.31 23.74 0.79
N SER A 223 21.52 24.55 0.06
CA SER A 223 20.25 25.19 0.44
C SER A 223 19.00 24.46 -0.08
N GLU A 224 19.14 23.41 -0.89
CA GLU A 224 18.07 22.81 -1.66
C GLU A 224 17.91 21.31 -1.41
N LYS A 225 16.66 20.85 -1.56
CA LYS A 225 16.25 19.46 -1.39
C LYS A 225 15.77 18.94 -2.74
N LEU A 226 16.61 18.17 -3.40
CA LEU A 226 16.20 17.38 -4.55
C LEU A 226 15.58 16.09 -4.06
N ASN A 227 14.40 15.77 -4.60
CA ASN A 227 13.76 14.48 -4.40
C ASN A 227 13.52 13.75 -5.73
N ILE A 228 13.79 12.45 -5.72
CA ILE A 228 13.37 11.52 -6.76
C ILE A 228 12.38 10.56 -6.11
N ARG A 229 11.25 10.29 -6.75
CA ARG A 229 10.25 9.35 -6.25
C ARG A 229 9.81 8.44 -7.35
N GLY A 230 9.56 7.18 -7.03
CA GLY A 230 9.14 6.20 -8.02
C GLY A 230 8.57 4.95 -7.40
N GLY A 231 8.10 4.06 -8.27
CA GLY A 231 7.55 2.78 -7.90
C GLY A 231 6.83 2.09 -9.06
N ARG A 232 6.32 0.90 -8.77
CA ARG A 232 5.62 0.00 -9.68
C ARG A 232 4.10 0.14 -9.56
N TYR A 233 3.39 0.18 -10.68
CA TYR A 233 1.97 0.51 -10.76
C TYR A 233 1.23 -0.23 -11.89
N ASP A 234 1.27 -1.56 -11.85
CA ASP A 234 0.82 -2.44 -12.95
C ASP A 234 -0.68 -2.37 -13.28
N SER A 235 -1.49 -1.79 -12.38
CA SER A 235 -2.95 -1.65 -12.57
C SER A 235 -3.35 -0.31 -13.17
N LEU A 236 -2.49 0.73 -13.10
CA LEU A 236 -2.90 2.11 -13.39
C LEU A 236 -3.46 2.28 -14.80
N ILE A 237 -2.83 1.67 -15.80
CA ILE A 237 -3.25 1.82 -17.21
C ILE A 237 -4.63 1.17 -17.44
N LYS A 238 -4.93 0.07 -16.74
CA LYS A 238 -6.25 -0.55 -16.76
C LYS A 238 -7.29 0.34 -16.08
N ASP A 239 -6.95 0.91 -14.92
CA ASP A 239 -7.84 1.78 -14.16
C ASP A 239 -8.20 3.06 -14.95
N LEU A 240 -7.36 3.46 -15.91
CA LEU A 240 -7.59 4.56 -16.86
C LEU A 240 -8.36 4.16 -18.13
N GLY A 241 -8.83 2.92 -18.25
CA GLY A 241 -9.72 2.48 -19.33
C GLY A 241 -9.13 1.47 -20.31
N PHE A 242 -7.88 1.02 -20.13
CA PHE A 242 -7.33 -0.05 -20.95
C PHE A 242 -7.89 -1.43 -20.57
N LYS A 243 -7.95 -2.36 -21.52
CA LYS A 243 -8.64 -3.65 -21.34
C LYS A 243 -7.93 -4.63 -20.41
N LYS A 244 -6.61 -4.50 -20.22
CA LYS A 244 -5.77 -5.45 -19.47
C LYS A 244 -4.80 -4.69 -18.56
N ASN A 245 -4.25 -5.37 -17.55
CA ASN A 245 -3.14 -4.81 -16.79
C ASN A 245 -1.91 -4.68 -17.69
N ILE A 246 -1.17 -3.59 -17.55
CA ILE A 246 0.11 -3.36 -18.22
C ILE A 246 1.15 -3.14 -17.14
N PRO A 247 2.12 -4.05 -16.98
CA PRO A 247 3.19 -3.86 -16.02
C PRO A 247 3.91 -2.54 -16.27
N ALA A 248 4.12 -1.79 -15.20
CA ALA A 248 4.64 -0.43 -15.31
C ALA A 248 5.45 -0.06 -14.08
N VAL A 249 6.62 0.54 -14.29
CA VAL A 249 7.47 1.05 -13.20
C VAL A 249 8.16 2.33 -13.63
N GLY A 250 8.29 3.24 -12.67
CA GLY A 250 8.60 4.62 -12.95
C GLY A 250 9.31 5.39 -11.88
N ALA A 251 9.88 6.52 -12.27
CA ALA A 251 10.28 7.55 -11.32
C ALA A 251 10.26 8.95 -11.94
N ALA A 252 10.10 9.94 -11.07
CA ALA A 252 10.17 11.35 -11.43
C ALA A 252 11.13 12.10 -10.51
N ILE A 253 11.89 13.02 -11.09
CA ILE A 253 12.74 13.98 -10.42
C ILE A 253 11.94 15.27 -10.26
N ASN A 254 11.79 15.77 -9.04
CA ASN A 254 11.19 17.08 -8.82
C ASN A 254 12.25 18.18 -9.04
N LEU A 255 11.99 19.07 -10.00
CA LEU A 255 12.87 20.15 -10.43
C LEU A 255 12.64 21.48 -9.71
N GLU A 256 11.68 21.57 -8.78
CA GLU A 256 11.30 22.85 -8.14
C GLU A 256 12.48 23.58 -7.46
N LYS A 257 13.60 22.90 -7.19
CA LYS A 257 14.79 23.41 -6.48
C LYS A 257 16.07 22.65 -6.92
N ILE A 258 16.34 22.55 -8.22
CA ILE A 258 17.61 22.03 -8.77
C ILE A 258 18.41 23.18 -9.34
#